data_AF-E1REM4-F1
#
_entry.id   AF-E1REM4-F1
#
_cell.length_a   1.000
_cell.length_b   1.000
_cell.length_c   1.000
_cell.angle_alpha   90.00
_cell.angle_beta   90.00
_cell.angle_gamma   90.00
#
_symmetry.space_group_name_H-M   'P 1'
#
loop_
_entity.id
_entity.type
_entity.pdbx_description
1 polymer ?
#
loop_
_entity_poly.entity_id
_entity_poly.type
_entity_poly.pdbx_seq_one_letter_code
_entity_poly.pdbx_strand_id
1 'polypeptide(L)'
;MKIESGTKFVIVVIVAVIIVVAAITALLSCMNMLPATGVKNPQDNPSLDELNKALSDPEVVELLGNRNFTSIVFSKFENSPMEEDYTQIVFHPEDPDPEDRFFPSMIVVKINESGQVFSAYETYPAYRQLVVGELFLIPEYQ
;
A
#
# COMPACT_ATOMS: atom_id res chain seq x y z
N MET A 1 10.62 -37.36 -40.85
CA MET A 1 11.57 -36.27 -40.53
C MET A 1 12.05 -36.50 -39.10
N LYS A 2 13.25 -37.06 -38.92
CA LYS A 2 13.79 -37.52 -37.63
C LYS A 2 14.56 -36.34 -37.02
N ILE A 3 13.89 -35.56 -36.18
CA ILE A 3 14.49 -34.39 -35.52
C ILE A 3 15.49 -34.93 -34.49
N GLU A 4 16.78 -34.66 -34.72
CA GLU A 4 17.89 -35.11 -33.87
C GLU A 4 17.74 -34.57 -32.44
N SER A 5 18.20 -35.35 -31.46
CA SER A 5 18.04 -35.06 -30.03
C SER A 5 18.55 -33.66 -29.63
N GLY A 6 19.63 -33.19 -30.29
CA GLY A 6 20.17 -31.85 -30.09
C GLY A 6 19.23 -30.73 -30.55
N THR A 7 18.53 -30.91 -31.67
CA THR A 7 17.57 -29.92 -32.18
C THR A 7 16.35 -29.80 -31.27
N LYS A 8 15.91 -30.89 -30.64
CA LYS A 8 14.81 -30.86 -29.66
C LYS A 8 15.17 -30.06 -28.41
N PHE A 9 16.39 -30.23 -27.90
CA PHE A 9 16.86 -29.49 -26.73
C PHE A 9 16.95 -27.99 -27.02
N VAL A 10 17.47 -27.62 -28.19
CA VAL A 10 17.53 -26.21 -28.64
C VAL A 10 16.13 -25.60 -28.75
N ILE A 11 15.16 -26.32 -29.31
CA ILE A 11 13.77 -25.85 -29.41
C ILE A 11 13.13 -25.67 -28.02
N VAL A 12 13.35 -26.61 -27.10
CA VAL A 12 12.82 -26.52 -25.73
C VAL A 12 13.40 -25.32 -24.99
N VAL A 13 14.72 -25.08 -25.12
CA VAL A 13 15.37 -23.91 -24.52
C VAL A 13 14.82 -22.61 -25.10
N ILE A 14 14.63 -22.52 -26.42
CA ILE A 14 14.07 -21.33 -27.08
C ILE A 14 12.64 -21.07 -26.59
N VAL A 15 11.80 -22.11 -26.52
CA VAL A 15 10.41 -21.98 -26.03
C VAL A 15 10.39 -21.55 -24.56
N ALA A 16 11.26 -22.11 -23.72
CA ALA A 16 11.37 -21.72 -22.31
C ALA A 16 11.79 -20.25 -22.16
N VAL A 17 12.75 -19.77 -22.96
CA VAL A 17 13.17 -18.37 -22.97
C VAL A 17 12.00 -17.46 -23.39
N ILE A 18 11.23 -17.84 -24.42
CA ILE A 18 10.07 -17.05 -24.86
C ILE A 18 9.01 -16.95 -23.76
N ILE A 19 8.74 -18.04 -23.03
CA ILE A 19 7.78 -18.04 -21.91
C ILE A 19 8.27 -17.15 -20.77
N VAL A 20 9.57 -17.23 -20.42
CA VAL A 20 10.16 -16.38 -19.38
C VAL A 20 10.12 -14.91 -19.79
N VAL A 21 10.46 -14.59 -21.04
CA VAL A 21 10.39 -13.21 -21.56
C VAL A 21 8.95 -12.71 -21.56
N ALA A 22 7.98 -13.51 -22.00
CA ALA A 22 6.57 -13.15 -22.00
C ALA A 22 6.02 -12.92 -20.58
N ALA A 23 6.42 -13.76 -19.61
CA ALA A 23 6.06 -13.61 -18.21
C ALA A 23 6.67 -12.35 -17.60
N ILE A 24 7.95 -12.05 -17.89
CA ILE A 24 8.61 -10.81 -17.46
C ILE A 24 7.93 -9.59 -18.07
N THR A 25 7.59 -9.61 -19.36
CA THR A 25 6.87 -8.49 -19.99
C THR A 25 5.46 -8.33 -19.45
N ALA A 26 4.75 -9.41 -19.13
CA ALA A 26 3.44 -9.34 -18.48
C ALA A 26 3.55 -8.76 -17.07
N LEU A 27 4.54 -9.18 -16.29
CA LEU A 27 4.85 -8.60 -14.97
C LEU A 27 5.23 -7.13 -15.07
N LEU A 28 6.05 -6.73 -16.06
CA LEU A 28 6.39 -5.33 -16.33
C LEU A 28 5.16 -4.52 -16.77
N SER A 29 4.27 -5.09 -17.58
CA SER A 29 3.01 -4.45 -17.95
C SER A 29 2.06 -4.30 -16.77
N CYS A 30 2.06 -5.23 -15.81
CA CYS A 30 1.32 -5.07 -14.55
C CYS A 30 1.91 -3.94 -13.68
N MET A 31 3.24 -3.74 -13.71
CA MET A 31 3.86 -2.57 -13.06
C MET A 31 3.54 -1.25 -13.77
N ASN A 32 3.47 -1.26 -15.12
CA ASN A 32 3.07 -0.10 -15.92
C ASN A 32 1.55 0.17 -15.93
N MET A 33 0.76 -0.68 -15.27
CA MET A 33 -0.65 -0.41 -14.95
C MET A 33 -0.82 0.33 -13.61
N LEU A 34 0.26 0.61 -12.86
CA LEU A 34 0.21 1.78 -12.00
C LEU A 34 0.10 2.99 -12.93
N PRO A 35 -0.85 3.91 -12.69
CA PRO A 35 -0.87 5.14 -13.46
C PRO A 35 0.52 5.77 -13.34
N ALA A 36 1.14 6.00 -14.50
CA ALA A 36 2.30 6.87 -14.61
C ALA A 36 1.83 8.30 -14.25
N THR A 37 1.58 8.55 -12.97
CA THR A 37 1.47 9.90 -12.45
C THR A 37 2.85 10.51 -12.58
N GLY A 38 2.91 11.57 -13.38
CA GLY A 38 4.13 12.15 -13.88
C GLY A 38 5.19 12.37 -12.82
N VAL A 39 6.44 12.32 -13.26
CA VAL A 39 7.55 12.97 -12.56
C VAL A 39 7.19 14.45 -12.45
N LYS A 40 6.48 14.83 -11.39
CA LYS A 40 6.34 16.21 -10.96
C LYS A 40 7.72 16.64 -10.48
N ASN A 41 8.09 17.83 -10.92
CA ASN A 41 9.30 18.55 -10.56
C ASN A 41 9.51 18.46 -9.03
N PRO A 42 10.73 18.27 -8.48
CA PRO A 42 10.98 18.23 -7.03
C PRO A 42 10.67 19.54 -6.27
N GLN A 43 9.97 20.46 -6.91
CA GLN A 43 9.58 21.79 -6.43
C GLN A 43 8.10 21.89 -6.06
N ASP A 44 7.28 20.89 -6.40
CA ASP A 44 5.96 20.72 -5.80
C ASP A 44 6.17 20.02 -4.46
N ASN A 45 6.16 20.78 -3.37
CA ASN A 45 6.15 20.26 -2.01
C ASN A 45 4.71 20.28 -1.45
N PRO A 46 3.72 19.61 -2.06
CA PRO A 46 2.34 19.63 -1.57
C PRO A 46 2.26 19.13 -0.11
N SER A 47 3.24 18.32 0.33
CA SER A 47 3.26 17.69 1.64
C SER A 47 3.29 18.61 2.87
N LEU A 48 4.01 19.74 2.87
CA LEU A 48 4.21 20.49 4.13
C LEU A 48 3.05 21.43 4.47
N ASP A 49 2.50 22.12 3.47
CA ASP A 49 1.33 22.99 3.67
C ASP A 49 0.09 22.18 4.06
N GLU A 50 -0.13 21.06 3.36
CA GLU A 50 -1.21 20.13 3.66
C GLU A 50 -1.03 19.51 5.05
N LEU A 51 0.20 19.16 5.45
CA LEU A 51 0.48 18.70 6.81
C LEU A 51 0.19 19.78 7.86
N ASN A 52 0.59 21.03 7.63
CA ASN A 52 0.31 22.12 8.57
C ASN A 52 -1.19 22.39 8.72
N LYS A 53 -1.95 22.30 7.62
CA LYS A 53 -3.41 22.36 7.63
C LYS A 53 -4.01 21.21 8.42
N ALA A 54 -3.52 19.98 8.21
CA ALA A 54 -3.90 18.80 8.98
C ALA A 54 -3.69 19.01 10.48
N LEU A 55 -2.50 19.47 10.86
CA LEU A 55 -2.10 19.68 12.26
C LEU A 55 -2.76 20.91 12.90
N SER A 56 -3.47 21.74 12.12
CA SER A 56 -4.30 22.81 12.64
C SER A 56 -5.69 22.31 13.07
N ASP A 57 -6.09 21.12 12.62
CA ASP A 57 -7.35 20.50 12.99
C ASP A 57 -7.21 19.80 14.37
N PRO A 58 -8.04 20.15 15.36
CA PRO A 58 -7.94 19.58 16.70
C PRO A 58 -8.25 18.07 16.74
N GLU A 59 -9.12 17.56 15.85
CA GLU A 59 -9.42 16.12 15.78
C GLU A 59 -8.18 15.35 15.34
N VAL A 60 -7.45 15.87 14.34
CA VAL A 60 -6.19 15.28 13.89
C VAL A 60 -5.15 15.29 15.02
N VAL A 61 -4.97 16.42 15.70
CA VAL A 61 -4.00 16.52 16.81
C VAL A 61 -4.35 15.57 17.96
N GLU A 62 -5.64 15.43 18.29
CA GLU A 62 -6.12 14.48 19.30
C GLU A 62 -5.85 13.03 18.91
N LEU A 63 -6.13 12.66 17.65
CA LEU A 63 -5.85 11.32 17.10
C LEU A 63 -4.36 10.98 17.14
N LEU A 64 -3.50 11.93 16.75
CA LEU A 64 -2.04 11.75 16.78
C LEU A 64 -1.53 11.58 18.22
N GLY A 65 -2.07 12.37 19.15
CA GLY A 65 -1.70 12.34 20.56
C GLY A 65 -0.19 12.52 20.79
N ASN A 66 0.32 11.89 21.84
CA ASN A 66 1.75 11.87 22.15
C ASN A 66 2.38 10.52 21.75
N ARG A 67 2.30 10.19 20.45
CA ARG A 67 2.87 8.96 19.89
C ARG A 67 4.13 9.28 19.10
N ASN A 68 5.06 8.33 19.07
CA ASN A 68 6.18 8.38 18.15
C ASN A 68 5.72 7.90 16.77
N PHE A 69 6.24 8.52 15.72
CA PHE A 69 5.95 8.15 14.34
C PHE A 69 7.23 7.74 13.64
N THR A 70 7.18 6.62 12.93
CA THR A 70 8.30 6.10 12.14
C THR A 70 8.37 6.77 10.77
N SER A 71 7.21 7.13 10.21
CA SER A 71 7.12 7.79 8.92
C SER A 71 5.77 8.49 8.70
N ILE A 72 5.77 9.44 7.78
CA ILE A 72 4.59 10.14 7.28
C ILE A 72 4.61 10.02 5.75
N VAL A 73 3.51 9.57 5.17
CA VAL A 73 3.37 9.35 3.73
C VAL A 73 2.25 10.20 3.16
N PHE A 74 2.48 10.79 1.99
CA PHE A 74 1.53 11.64 1.30
C PHE A 74 1.11 10.98 -0.01
N SER A 75 -0.18 11.06 -0.34
CA SER A 75 -0.72 10.54 -1.59
C SER A 75 -1.81 11.47 -2.09
N LYS A 76 -1.63 12.05 -3.28
CA LYS A 76 -2.65 12.87 -3.93
C LYS A 76 -3.55 11.97 -4.77
N PHE A 77 -4.86 12.09 -4.56
CA PHE A 77 -5.89 11.41 -5.32
C PHE A 77 -6.62 12.46 -6.16
N GLU A 78 -6.36 12.41 -7.46
CA GLU A 78 -7.13 13.15 -8.46
C GLU A 78 -8.32 12.26 -8.83
N ASN A 79 -9.50 12.70 -8.45
CA ASN A 79 -10.71 11.90 -8.45
C ASN A 79 -11.50 12.11 -9.75
N SER A 80 -12.46 11.21 -10.02
CA SER A 80 -13.42 11.36 -11.12
C SER A 80 -14.18 12.70 -10.99
N PRO A 81 -14.69 13.34 -12.08
CA PRO A 81 -15.40 14.63 -12.03
C PRO A 81 -16.59 14.74 -11.05
N MET A 82 -16.99 13.65 -10.38
CA MET A 82 -18.03 13.62 -9.35
C MET A 82 -17.50 13.61 -7.91
N GLU A 83 -16.21 13.41 -7.70
CA GLU A 83 -15.59 13.37 -6.38
C GLU A 83 -14.54 14.49 -6.25
N GLU A 84 -14.43 15.08 -5.06
CA GLU A 84 -13.46 16.13 -4.80
C GLU A 84 -12.05 15.51 -4.76
N ASP A 85 -11.08 16.23 -5.33
CA ASP A 85 -9.66 15.91 -5.22
C ASP A 85 -9.22 16.04 -3.77
N TYR A 86 -8.40 15.10 -3.31
CA TYR A 86 -7.90 15.12 -1.95
C TYR A 86 -6.46 14.62 -1.85
N THR A 87 -5.78 15.12 -0.83
CA THR A 87 -4.53 14.54 -0.35
C THR A 87 -4.82 13.68 0.87
N GLN A 88 -4.29 12.46 0.83
CA GLN A 88 -4.23 11.56 1.97
C GLN A 88 -2.86 11.68 2.64
N ILE A 89 -2.87 11.90 3.94
CA ILE A 89 -1.69 11.87 4.80
C ILE A 89 -1.82 10.64 5.70
N VAL A 90 -0.81 9.78 5.67
CA VAL A 90 -0.76 8.55 6.47
C VAL A 90 0.39 8.66 7.45
N PHE A 91 0.06 8.68 8.73
CA PHE A 91 1.03 8.60 9.82
C PHE A 91 1.19 7.15 10.24
N HIS A 92 2.43 6.71 10.41
CA HIS A 92 2.76 5.38 10.87
C HIS A 92 3.31 5.46 12.30
N PRO A 93 2.47 5.27 13.33
CA PRO A 93 2.93 5.15 14.70
C PRO A 93 4.02 4.07 14.82
N GLU A 94 4.93 4.27 15.75
CA GLU A 94 5.83 3.21 16.19
C GLU A 94 5.02 2.05 16.78
N ASP A 95 5.27 0.84 16.28
CA ASP A 95 4.57 -0.36 16.76
C ASP A 95 5.25 -0.87 18.04
N PRO A 96 4.54 -0.92 19.18
CA PRO A 96 5.12 -1.46 20.41
C PRO A 96 5.38 -2.98 20.32
N ASP A 97 4.61 -3.70 19.50
CA ASP A 97 4.63 -5.17 19.44
C ASP A 97 4.71 -5.67 17.98
N PRO A 98 5.81 -5.39 17.25
CA PRO A 98 5.91 -5.67 15.81
C PRO A 98 5.88 -7.16 15.45
N GLU A 99 6.19 -8.03 16.40
CA GLU A 99 6.17 -9.48 16.20
C GLU A 99 4.75 -10.06 16.19
N ASP A 100 3.82 -9.42 16.90
CA ASP A 100 2.44 -9.89 17.05
C ASP A 100 1.53 -9.40 15.92
N ARG A 101 2.04 -8.51 15.05
CA ARG A 101 1.24 -7.84 14.00
C ARG A 101 1.74 -8.18 12.59
N PHE A 102 0.79 -8.42 11.70
CA PHE A 102 1.00 -8.41 10.25
C PHE A 102 1.07 -6.98 9.72
N PHE A 103 0.19 -6.11 10.22
CA PHE A 103 0.17 -4.69 9.90
C PHE A 103 -0.13 -3.87 11.17
N PRO A 104 0.71 -2.88 11.51
CA PRO A 104 0.40 -1.96 12.61
C PRO A 104 -0.81 -1.09 12.28
N SER A 105 -1.38 -0.44 13.30
CA SER A 105 -2.34 0.63 13.05
C SER A 105 -1.66 1.82 12.37
N MET A 106 -2.42 2.52 11.55
CA MET A 106 -2.00 3.75 10.87
C MET A 106 -3.04 4.82 11.13
N ILE A 107 -2.62 6.08 11.18
CA ILE A 107 -3.57 7.21 11.26
C ILE A 107 -3.67 7.82 9.86
N VAL A 108 -4.88 7.85 9.32
CA VAL A 108 -5.17 8.34 7.97
C VAL A 108 -5.95 9.65 8.10
N VAL A 109 -5.47 10.68 7.43
CA VAL A 109 -6.10 12.00 7.34
C VAL A 109 -6.32 12.32 5.87
N LYS A 110 -7.51 12.80 5.51
CA LYS A 110 -7.85 13.24 4.16
C LYS A 110 -8.23 14.70 4.16
N ILE A 111 -7.58 15.44 3.26
CA ILE A 111 -7.68 16.90 3.15
C ILE A 111 -8.03 17.22 1.72
N ASN A 112 -9.06 18.05 1.51
CA ASN A 112 -9.41 18.48 0.16
C ASN A 112 -8.51 19.65 -0.30
N GLU A 113 -8.66 20.10 -1.54
CA GLU A 113 -7.84 21.20 -2.08
C GLU A 113 -8.01 22.54 -1.33
N SER A 114 -9.15 22.73 -0.64
CA SER A 114 -9.37 23.92 0.20
C SER A 114 -8.56 23.89 1.51
N GLY A 115 -7.98 22.74 1.86
CA GLY A 115 -7.28 22.53 3.12
C GLY A 115 -8.18 22.07 4.26
N GLN A 116 -9.44 21.72 3.97
CA GLN A 116 -10.36 21.19 4.97
C GLN A 116 -10.10 19.70 5.20
N VAL A 117 -9.93 19.31 6.46
CA VAL A 117 -9.97 17.91 6.87
C VAL A 117 -11.41 17.44 6.82
N PHE A 118 -11.68 16.40 6.04
CA PHE A 118 -13.02 15.80 5.95
C PHE A 118 -13.07 14.36 6.46
N SER A 119 -11.91 13.78 6.77
CA SER A 119 -11.81 12.45 7.36
C SER A 119 -10.49 12.31 8.12
N ALA A 120 -10.57 11.87 9.37
CA ALA A 120 -9.40 11.49 10.17
C ALA A 120 -9.76 10.23 10.98
N TYR A 121 -8.95 9.17 10.88
CA TYR A 121 -9.22 7.91 11.58
C TYR A 121 -7.98 7.06 11.78
N GLU A 122 -8.01 6.20 12.80
CA GLU A 122 -7.01 5.15 13.02
C GLU A 122 -7.50 3.83 12.41
N THR A 123 -6.62 3.15 11.67
CA THR A 123 -6.91 1.82 11.10
C THR A 123 -6.74 0.74 12.16
N TYR A 124 -7.54 -0.32 12.09
CA TYR A 124 -7.34 -1.48 12.94
C TYR A 124 -6.02 -2.19 12.60
N PRO A 125 -5.21 -2.55 13.61
CA PRO A 125 -4.05 -3.40 13.38
C PRO A 125 -4.50 -4.80 12.96
N ALA A 126 -3.69 -5.45 12.13
CA ALA A 126 -3.87 -6.85 11.77
C ALA A 126 -2.91 -7.70 12.59
N TYR A 127 -3.43 -8.57 13.47
CA TYR A 127 -2.62 -9.45 14.30
C TYR A 127 -2.22 -10.73 13.58
N ARG A 128 -1.02 -11.22 13.85
CA ARG A 128 -0.64 -12.59 13.52
C ARG A 128 -1.39 -13.50 14.49
N GLN A 129 -2.26 -14.37 13.97
CA GLN A 129 -2.76 -15.47 14.81
C GLN A 129 -1.58 -16.34 15.19
N LEU A 130 -1.19 -16.29 16.46
CA LEU A 130 -0.33 -17.32 17.04
C LEU A 130 -1.10 -18.63 16.89
N VAL A 131 -0.67 -19.47 15.96
CA VAL A 131 -1.03 -20.89 15.95
C VAL A 131 -0.29 -21.50 17.14
N VAL A 132 -0.79 -21.24 18.36
CA VAL A 132 -0.46 -22.07 19.51
C VAL A 132 -1.22 -23.36 19.27
N GLY A 133 -0.48 -24.46 19.07
CA GLY A 133 -1.03 -25.78 18.86
C GLY A 133 -1.79 -26.28 20.10
N GLU A 134 -3.03 -25.84 20.26
CA GLU A 134 -3.99 -26.47 21.16
C GLU A 134 -5.28 -26.78 20.40
N LEU A 135 -5.67 -28.05 20.49
CA LEU A 135 -6.88 -28.62 19.91
C LEU A 135 -8.09 -27.71 20.14
N PHE A 136 -8.58 -27.08 19.07
CA PHE A 136 -9.98 -26.69 19.02
C PHE A 136 -10.81 -27.95 18.73
N LEU A 137 -11.28 -28.60 19.81
CA LEU A 137 -12.45 -29.45 19.75
C LEU A 137 -13.61 -28.55 19.32
N ILE A 138 -14.04 -28.71 18.07
CA ILE A 138 -15.26 -28.11 17.55
C ILE A 138 -16.41 -28.77 18.34
N PRO A 139 -17.24 -28.03 19.11
CA PRO A 139 -18.45 -28.64 19.64
C PRO A 139 -19.38 -28.87 18.44
N GLU A 140 -19.71 -30.13 18.19
CA GLU A 140 -20.85 -30.50 17.35
C GLU A 140 -22.08 -29.78 17.89
N TYR A 141 -22.63 -28.86 17.09
CA TYR A 141 -23.99 -28.39 17.29
C TYR A 141 -24.93 -29.56 16.95
N GLN A 142 -25.67 -30.03 17.95
CA GLN A 142 -26.82 -30.94 17.77
C GLN A 142 -27.95 -30.27 16.99
#